data_AF-A0A518H7Y4-F1
#
_entry.id   AF-A0A518H7Y4-F1
#
_cell.length_a   1.000
_cell.length_b   1.000
_cell.length_c   1.000
_cell.angle_alpha   90.00
_cell.angle_beta   90.00
_cell.angle_gamma   90.00
#
_symmetry.space_group_name_H-M   'P 1'
#
loop_
_entity.id
_entity.type
_entity.pdbx_description
1 polymer ?
#
loop_
_entity_poly.entity_id
_entity_poly.type
_entity_poly.pdbx_seq_one_letter_code
_entity_poly.pdbx_strand_id
1 'polypeptide(L)'
;MKDWARKARGQRDSKARQLVAWLNEHLKPGGKWSDERVIIFTEYRATQNWLQEVLAVEGFTAGDRLLTMYGGMDTEKREEVKAAFQTSPEVSPVRILLATDAASEGLDFQNFCHRLIHYEIPWNPNRMEQRNGRVDRHGQKADEVLVYHFVGKGYKERAGRQSGGQASDLDADLEFLMRVALKVETIREDLGKVGTVIAEQVEEAMLGRRTTLNTEKAEEESKSIRRMLRFERDLQKQVQALMQQYRETRKELRLSPENIQKVVEVGLALAGQPPLTPTRTDDGKPCLRLPPLKGSWAACTEGLEHPHTKEVRPVTFDESVSRGRDDVVLAHLNHRLPQMCLRLLRAEVWAERGRSKLHRVTARVVPDGVLGAPAVVAHARLVVIGGDSHRLHEEVIAAGGLIKDARWGGRLNVGQVEAALAGATGERPSERVRAKLLELYPALASSLASALEARMRDRVDGLQKRLAERADKEARDIESILTELRRSIEAELNDPAYIQPMLFDDPEMERFERNKEAMRARVREIPGEIERETAAIRARFADPQARMFPVAVTMLIPATMA
;
A
#
# COMPACT_ATOMS: atom_id res chain seq x y z
N MET A 1 2.70 -43.08 36.52
CA MET A 1 2.71 -41.81 35.76
C MET A 1 2.90 -42.00 34.25
N LYS A 2 3.98 -42.65 33.76
CA LYS A 2 4.20 -42.85 32.32
C LYS A 2 3.06 -43.59 31.60
N ASP A 3 2.50 -44.66 32.16
CA ASP A 3 1.39 -45.39 31.55
C ASP A 3 0.06 -44.64 31.60
N TRP A 4 -0.16 -43.85 32.65
CA TRP A 4 -1.29 -42.92 32.73
C TRP A 4 -1.18 -41.84 31.67
N ALA A 5 -0.01 -41.22 31.51
CA ALA A 5 0.26 -40.23 30.47
C ALA A 5 0.11 -40.85 29.06
N ARG A 6 0.53 -42.11 28.86
CA ARG A 6 0.39 -42.82 27.58
C ARG A 6 -1.07 -43.13 27.23
N LYS A 7 -1.89 -43.51 28.22
CA LYS A 7 -3.34 -43.70 28.07
C LYS A 7 -4.08 -42.37 27.88
N ALA A 8 -3.72 -41.34 28.65
CA ALA A 8 -4.33 -40.02 28.59
C ALA A 8 -3.99 -39.26 27.31
N ARG A 9 -2.80 -39.48 26.72
CA ARG A 9 -2.37 -38.88 25.44
C ARG A 9 -3.34 -39.17 24.29
N GLY A 10 -4.02 -40.31 24.32
CA GLY A 10 -5.03 -40.69 23.33
C GLY A 10 -6.47 -40.30 23.70
N GLN A 11 -6.72 -39.78 24.90
CA GLN A 11 -8.05 -39.34 25.32
C GLN A 11 -8.30 -37.90 24.85
N ARG A 12 -9.46 -37.69 24.22
CA ARG A 12 -9.88 -36.37 23.75
C ARG A 12 -10.31 -35.54 24.96
N ASP A 13 -9.69 -34.38 25.14
CA ASP A 13 -10.20 -33.39 26.07
C ASP A 13 -11.54 -32.82 25.57
N SER A 14 -12.22 -32.04 26.42
CA SER A 14 -13.48 -31.39 26.06
C SER A 14 -13.31 -30.34 24.95
N LYS A 15 -12.18 -29.64 24.93
CA LYS A 15 -11.86 -28.61 23.93
C LYS A 15 -11.73 -29.20 22.52
N ALA A 16 -10.96 -30.27 22.35
CA ALA A 16 -10.76 -30.94 21.07
C ALA A 16 -12.06 -31.53 20.52
N ARG A 17 -12.92 -32.09 21.39
CA ARG A 17 -14.26 -32.54 20.98
C ARG A 17 -15.11 -31.38 20.45
N GLN A 18 -15.10 -30.25 21.14
CA GLN A 18 -15.83 -29.06 20.73
C GLN A 18 -15.25 -28.44 19.45
N LEU A 19 -13.92 -28.42 19.31
CA LEU A 19 -13.22 -27.96 18.11
C LEU A 19 -13.64 -28.78 16.90
N VAL A 20 -13.62 -30.11 17.00
CA VAL A 20 -14.04 -31.02 15.93
C VAL A 20 -15.51 -30.81 15.55
N ALA A 21 -16.38 -30.63 16.54
CA ALA A 21 -17.79 -30.30 16.29
C ALA A 21 -17.93 -28.98 15.52
N TRP A 22 -17.22 -27.93 15.96
CA TRP A 22 -17.21 -26.62 15.32
C TRP A 22 -16.69 -26.69 13.88
N LEU A 23 -15.59 -27.40 13.64
CA LEU A 23 -15.02 -27.59 12.31
C LEU A 23 -15.98 -28.32 11.37
N ASN A 24 -16.70 -29.33 11.86
CA ASN A 24 -17.71 -30.00 11.07
C ASN A 24 -18.88 -29.08 10.71
N GLU A 25 -19.33 -28.26 11.66
CA GLU A 25 -20.42 -27.31 11.42
C GLU A 25 -20.04 -26.21 10.40
N HIS A 26 -18.85 -25.63 10.52
CA HIS A 26 -18.46 -24.44 9.77
C HIS A 26 -17.66 -24.74 8.50
N LEU A 27 -16.83 -25.78 8.50
CA LEU A 27 -16.00 -26.17 7.36
C LEU A 27 -16.55 -27.37 6.59
N LYS A 28 -17.39 -28.21 7.21
CA LYS A 28 -17.99 -29.38 6.56
C LYS A 28 -19.52 -29.45 6.72
N PRO A 29 -20.29 -28.37 6.45
CA PRO A 29 -21.75 -28.40 6.61
C PRO A 29 -22.34 -29.54 5.77
N GLY A 30 -23.10 -30.43 6.41
CA GLY A 30 -23.68 -31.62 5.75
C GLY A 30 -22.65 -32.65 5.26
N GLY A 31 -21.43 -32.65 5.82
CA GLY A 31 -20.35 -33.59 5.47
C GLY A 31 -19.54 -33.22 4.23
N LYS A 32 -19.80 -32.06 3.62
CA LYS A 32 -19.08 -31.56 2.43
C LYS A 32 -18.26 -30.33 2.80
N TRP A 33 -17.02 -30.26 2.32
CA TRP A 33 -16.16 -29.10 2.53
C TRP A 33 -16.78 -27.82 1.95
N SER A 34 -16.82 -26.76 2.76
CA SER A 34 -17.09 -25.40 2.32
C SER A 34 -15.80 -24.70 1.87
N ASP A 35 -15.92 -23.46 1.39
CA ASP A 35 -14.79 -22.60 1.03
C ASP A 35 -14.25 -21.75 2.20
N GLU A 36 -14.80 -21.98 3.37
CA GLU A 36 -14.45 -21.28 4.59
C GLU A 36 -13.06 -21.68 5.10
N ARG A 37 -12.32 -20.70 5.63
CA ARG A 37 -11.00 -20.93 6.21
C ARG A 37 -10.98 -20.53 7.67
N VAL A 38 -10.17 -21.23 8.45
CA VAL A 38 -9.94 -20.93 9.86
C VAL A 38 -8.47 -21.05 10.21
N ILE A 39 -7.98 -20.13 11.04
CA ILE A 39 -6.68 -20.24 11.69
C ILE A 39 -6.90 -20.66 13.13
N ILE A 40 -6.18 -21.69 13.57
CA ILE A 40 -6.19 -22.16 14.96
C ILE A 40 -4.82 -21.85 15.55
N PHE A 41 -4.80 -20.90 16.48
CA PHE A 41 -3.59 -20.51 17.19
C PHE A 41 -3.41 -21.33 18.46
N THR A 42 -2.19 -21.82 18.63
CA THR A 42 -1.73 -22.49 19.85
C THR A 42 -0.47 -21.80 20.36
N GLU A 43 -0.32 -21.66 21.68
CA GLU A 43 0.93 -21.13 22.24
C GLU A 43 2.07 -22.16 22.13
N TYR A 44 1.78 -23.44 22.37
CA TYR A 44 2.78 -24.49 22.48
C TYR A 44 2.82 -25.38 21.24
N ARG A 45 4.04 -25.62 20.72
CA ARG A 45 4.28 -26.57 19.62
C ARG A 45 3.82 -27.99 19.93
N ALA A 46 3.91 -28.40 21.20
CA ALA A 46 3.41 -29.71 21.63
C ALA A 46 1.89 -29.84 21.44
N THR A 47 1.12 -28.80 21.77
CA THR A 47 -0.33 -28.75 21.52
C THR A 47 -0.63 -28.80 20.04
N GLN A 48 0.09 -28.02 19.23
CA GLN A 48 -0.07 -28.02 17.77
C GLN A 48 0.12 -29.43 17.16
N ASN A 49 1.21 -30.12 17.52
CA ASN A 49 1.49 -31.47 17.04
C ASN A 49 0.39 -32.45 17.45
N TRP A 50 -0.05 -32.38 18.71
CA TRP A 50 -1.14 -33.23 19.21
C TRP A 50 -2.48 -32.94 18.50
N LEU A 51 -2.82 -31.66 18.28
CA LEU A 51 -4.02 -31.29 17.52
C LEU A 51 -3.95 -31.77 16.07
N GLN A 52 -2.78 -31.71 15.45
CA GLN A 52 -2.58 -32.25 14.11
C GLN A 52 -2.88 -33.75 14.07
N GLU A 53 -2.39 -34.53 15.05
CA GLU A 53 -2.70 -35.96 15.16
C GLU A 53 -4.22 -36.19 15.32
N VAL A 54 -4.88 -35.44 16.22
CA VAL A 54 -6.33 -35.54 16.45
C VAL A 54 -7.13 -35.22 15.18
N LEU A 55 -6.80 -34.12 14.50
CA LEU A 55 -7.47 -33.71 13.27
C LEU A 55 -7.19 -34.65 12.09
N ALA A 56 -6.05 -35.34 12.08
CA ALA A 56 -5.75 -36.38 11.12
C ALA A 56 -6.66 -37.60 11.30
N VAL A 57 -6.86 -38.07 12.54
CA VAL A 57 -7.77 -39.18 12.84
C VAL A 57 -9.22 -38.85 12.44
N GLU A 58 -9.63 -37.60 12.58
CA GLU A 58 -10.96 -37.12 12.19
C GLU A 58 -11.09 -36.79 10.68
N GLY A 59 -10.05 -37.02 9.88
CA GLY A 59 -10.09 -36.83 8.43
C GLY A 59 -10.11 -35.36 7.99
N PHE A 60 -9.59 -34.43 8.80
CA PHE A 60 -9.42 -33.02 8.41
C PHE A 60 -8.10 -32.75 7.68
N THR A 61 -7.17 -33.69 7.65
CA THR A 61 -5.93 -33.61 6.86
C THR A 61 -6.07 -34.16 5.43
N ALA A 62 -7.17 -34.87 5.14
CA ALA A 62 -7.38 -35.50 3.84
C ALA A 62 -7.46 -34.47 2.71
N GLY A 63 -6.64 -34.64 1.65
CA GLY A 63 -6.61 -33.75 0.49
C GLY A 63 -5.94 -32.40 0.75
N ASP A 64 -4.89 -32.38 1.57
CA ASP A 64 -4.08 -31.19 1.91
C ASP A 64 -4.91 -30.03 2.48
N ARG A 65 -5.99 -30.36 3.18
CA ARG A 65 -6.94 -29.39 3.77
C ARG A 65 -6.40 -28.70 5.01
N LEU A 66 -5.34 -29.24 5.62
CA LEU A 66 -4.71 -28.72 6.84
C LEU A 66 -3.22 -28.48 6.63
N LEU A 67 -2.76 -27.27 6.94
CA LEU A 67 -1.34 -26.93 7.00
C LEU A 67 -0.96 -26.48 8.41
N THR A 68 0.32 -26.67 8.74
CA THR A 68 0.90 -26.25 10.02
C THR A 68 1.94 -25.17 9.80
N MET A 69 2.05 -24.23 10.72
CA MET A 69 3.08 -23.19 10.70
C MET A 69 3.68 -23.03 12.11
N TYR A 70 4.98 -23.21 12.24
CA TYR A 70 5.67 -23.17 13.54
C TYR A 70 7.05 -22.49 13.50
N GLY A 71 7.51 -22.00 14.65
CA GLY A 71 8.83 -21.38 14.79
C GLY A 71 9.95 -22.36 14.44
N GLY A 72 10.92 -21.91 13.64
CA GLY A 72 12.00 -22.76 13.10
C GLY A 72 11.63 -23.55 11.85
N MET A 73 10.46 -23.31 11.25
CA MET A 73 10.16 -23.75 9.88
C MET A 73 11.01 -22.99 8.87
N ASP A 74 11.50 -23.71 7.86
CA ASP A 74 12.22 -23.15 6.71
C ASP A 74 11.44 -22.01 6.03
N THR A 75 12.16 -20.97 5.61
CA THR A 75 11.57 -19.75 5.07
C THR A 75 10.80 -20.03 3.77
N GLU A 76 11.31 -20.87 2.88
CA GLU A 76 10.62 -21.22 1.63
C GLU A 76 9.33 -21.97 1.94
N LYS A 77 9.39 -22.94 2.86
CA LYS A 77 8.20 -23.70 3.26
C LYS A 77 7.13 -22.82 3.92
N ARG A 78 7.56 -21.83 4.70
CA ARG A 78 6.66 -20.85 5.32
C ARG A 78 5.93 -20.01 4.27
N GLU A 79 6.64 -19.54 3.25
CA GLU A 79 6.05 -18.79 2.15
C GLU A 79 5.13 -19.67 1.29
N GLU A 80 5.42 -20.96 1.08
CA GLU A 80 4.51 -21.91 0.43
C GLU A 80 3.19 -22.06 1.19
N VAL A 81 3.25 -22.26 2.51
CA VAL A 81 2.05 -22.41 3.35
C VAL A 81 1.24 -21.12 3.32
N LYS A 82 1.89 -19.97 3.44
CA LYS A 82 1.25 -18.66 3.35
C LYS A 82 0.56 -18.46 1.99
N ALA A 83 1.27 -18.72 0.90
CA ALA A 83 0.73 -18.62 -0.46
C ALA A 83 -0.48 -19.54 -0.63
N ALA A 84 -0.40 -20.81 -0.22
CA ALA A 84 -1.50 -21.75 -0.29
C ALA A 84 -2.70 -21.29 0.56
N PHE A 85 -2.47 -20.71 1.75
CA PHE A 85 -3.57 -20.27 2.61
C PHE A 85 -4.25 -18.98 2.13
N GLN A 86 -3.49 -18.07 1.49
CA GLN A 86 -3.99 -16.79 0.97
C GLN A 86 -4.55 -16.86 -0.46
N THR A 87 -4.47 -18.01 -1.12
CA THR A 87 -5.01 -18.25 -2.47
C THR A 87 -6.50 -18.59 -2.41
N SER A 88 -7.25 -18.31 -3.49
CA SER A 88 -8.66 -18.68 -3.64
C SER A 88 -8.93 -20.14 -3.21
N PRO A 89 -9.98 -20.42 -2.43
CA PRO A 89 -10.43 -21.77 -2.08
C PRO A 89 -10.68 -22.71 -3.27
N GLU A 90 -10.96 -22.16 -4.46
CA GLU A 90 -11.14 -22.92 -5.70
C GLU A 90 -9.83 -23.49 -6.25
N VAL A 91 -8.71 -22.78 -6.02
CA VAL A 91 -7.38 -23.15 -6.50
C VAL A 91 -6.59 -23.92 -5.44
N SER A 92 -6.67 -23.47 -4.19
CA SER A 92 -5.99 -24.11 -3.06
C SER A 92 -6.99 -24.84 -2.17
N PRO A 93 -6.82 -26.15 -1.92
CA PRO A 93 -7.77 -26.93 -1.13
C PRO A 93 -7.68 -26.61 0.37
N VAL A 94 -6.62 -25.96 0.85
CA VAL A 94 -6.38 -25.69 2.28
C VAL A 94 -7.58 -24.97 2.92
N ARG A 95 -8.01 -25.42 4.10
CA ARG A 95 -9.11 -24.82 4.89
C ARG A 95 -8.70 -24.52 6.33
N ILE A 96 -7.71 -25.26 6.87
CA ILE A 96 -7.27 -25.13 8.25
C ILE A 96 -5.78 -24.78 8.29
N LEU A 97 -5.43 -23.71 9.01
CA LEU A 97 -4.05 -23.39 9.36
C LEU A 97 -3.85 -23.53 10.86
N LEU A 98 -3.07 -24.52 11.29
CA LEU A 98 -2.63 -24.64 12.68
C LEU A 98 -1.34 -23.82 12.86
N ALA A 99 -1.33 -22.81 13.72
CA ALA A 99 -0.22 -21.88 13.83
C ALA A 99 0.25 -21.69 15.29
N THR A 100 1.57 -21.54 15.48
CA THR A 100 2.15 -21.04 16.75
C THR A 100 2.55 -19.57 16.63
N ASP A 101 2.60 -18.86 17.76
CA ASP A 101 2.98 -17.43 17.84
C ASP A 101 4.26 -17.10 17.07
N ALA A 102 5.34 -17.82 17.36
CA ALA A 102 6.67 -17.58 16.79
C ALA A 102 6.74 -17.72 15.26
N ALA A 103 5.72 -18.29 14.63
CA ALA A 103 5.69 -18.60 13.21
C ALA A 103 4.86 -17.61 12.39
N SER A 104 3.90 -16.95 13.04
CA SER A 104 2.93 -16.06 12.41
C SER A 104 3.26 -14.59 12.60
N GLU A 105 4.33 -14.26 13.31
CA GLU A 105 4.87 -12.90 13.36
C GLU A 105 5.19 -12.39 11.94
N GLY A 106 4.87 -11.12 11.69
CA GLY A 106 5.01 -10.49 10.37
C GLY A 106 4.13 -11.03 9.24
N LEU A 107 3.30 -12.05 9.44
CA LEU A 107 2.44 -12.61 8.39
C LEU A 107 1.04 -12.03 8.38
N ASP A 108 0.42 -12.11 7.20
CA ASP A 108 -0.89 -11.62 6.82
C ASP A 108 -1.71 -12.81 6.29
N PHE A 109 -2.98 -12.95 6.68
CA PHE A 109 -3.86 -14.07 6.26
C PHE A 109 -5.31 -13.65 5.95
N GLN A 110 -5.55 -12.36 5.74
CA GLN A 110 -6.88 -11.75 5.61
C GLN A 110 -7.62 -12.02 4.29
N ASN A 111 -6.96 -12.47 3.21
CA ASN A 111 -7.56 -12.50 1.87
C ASN A 111 -8.82 -13.38 1.74
N PHE A 112 -8.81 -14.55 2.38
CA PHE A 112 -9.89 -15.56 2.31
C PHE A 112 -10.18 -16.21 3.67
N CYS A 113 -9.69 -15.60 4.76
CA CYS A 113 -9.94 -16.08 6.11
C CYS A 113 -10.45 -14.92 6.94
N HIS A 114 -11.56 -15.14 7.64
CA HIS A 114 -12.14 -14.20 8.59
C HIS A 114 -12.45 -14.86 9.93
N ARG A 115 -12.02 -16.13 10.14
CA ARG A 115 -12.27 -16.90 11.37
C ARG A 115 -10.97 -17.27 12.04
N LEU A 116 -10.89 -17.01 13.34
CA LEU A 116 -9.72 -17.28 14.16
C LEU A 116 -10.14 -17.99 15.44
N ILE A 117 -9.46 -19.09 15.78
CA ILE A 117 -9.67 -19.81 17.03
C ILE A 117 -8.42 -19.72 17.88
N HIS A 118 -8.54 -19.20 19.09
CA HIS A 118 -7.52 -19.32 20.12
C HIS A 118 -7.74 -20.60 20.90
N TYR A 119 -6.91 -21.63 20.64
CA TYR A 119 -6.99 -22.88 21.42
C TYR A 119 -6.65 -22.62 22.90
N GLU A 120 -5.65 -21.76 23.12
CA GLU A 120 -5.35 -21.13 24.40
C GLU A 120 -5.40 -19.60 24.28
N ILE A 121 -6.07 -18.94 25.23
CA ILE A 121 -6.08 -17.47 25.33
C ILE A 121 -4.71 -17.04 25.88
N PRO A 122 -3.95 -16.20 25.16
CA PRO A 122 -2.68 -15.74 25.69
C PRO A 122 -2.94 -14.76 26.84
N TRP A 123 -2.16 -14.87 27.91
CA TRP A 123 -2.25 -13.99 29.07
C TRP A 123 -1.80 -12.56 28.78
N ASN A 124 -1.00 -12.36 27.73
CA ASN A 124 -0.54 -11.04 27.28
C ASN A 124 -1.51 -10.47 26.22
N PRO A 125 -2.25 -9.37 26.53
CA PRO A 125 -3.17 -8.73 25.60
C PRO A 125 -2.52 -8.32 24.27
N ASN A 126 -1.28 -7.84 24.29
CA ASN A 126 -0.57 -7.45 23.08
C ASN A 126 -0.34 -8.64 22.16
N ARG A 127 -0.08 -9.82 22.72
CA ARG A 127 0.08 -11.04 21.93
C ARG A 127 -1.25 -11.46 21.30
N MET A 128 -2.36 -11.36 22.05
CA MET A 128 -3.70 -11.62 21.51
C MET A 128 -4.01 -10.68 20.34
N GLU A 129 -3.75 -9.40 20.51
CA GLU A 129 -4.02 -8.39 19.49
C GLU A 129 -3.15 -8.59 18.25
N GLN A 130 -1.90 -9.01 18.42
CA GLN A 130 -1.04 -9.39 17.30
C GLN A 130 -1.54 -10.65 16.57
N ARG A 131 -2.18 -11.61 17.25
CA ARG A 131 -2.80 -12.79 16.63
C ARG A 131 -4.04 -12.40 15.82
N ASN A 132 -4.93 -11.62 16.44
CA ASN A 132 -6.14 -11.09 15.79
C ASN A 132 -5.79 -10.26 14.56
N GLY A 133 -4.80 -9.38 14.72
CA GLY A 133 -4.24 -8.59 13.64
C GLY A 133 -3.58 -9.41 12.53
N ARG A 134 -3.53 -10.75 12.53
CA ARG A 134 -3.13 -11.52 11.34
C ARG A 134 -4.24 -11.63 10.31
N VAL A 135 -5.48 -11.45 10.76
CA VAL A 135 -6.70 -11.60 9.97
C VAL A 135 -7.48 -10.28 9.95
N ASP A 136 -7.55 -9.59 11.08
CA ASP A 136 -8.16 -8.27 11.20
C ASP A 136 -7.17 -7.17 10.83
N ARG A 137 -7.06 -6.90 9.53
CA ARG A 137 -6.20 -5.86 8.94
C ARG A 137 -6.87 -5.23 7.73
N HIS A 138 -6.35 -4.06 7.33
CA HIS A 138 -6.70 -3.43 6.06
C HIS A 138 -6.54 -4.44 4.90
N GLY A 139 -7.61 -4.61 4.12
CA GLY A 139 -7.67 -5.58 3.03
C GLY A 139 -8.48 -6.85 3.35
N GLN A 140 -8.98 -7.01 4.59
CA GLN A 140 -10.00 -8.00 4.91
C GLN A 140 -11.26 -7.77 4.03
N LYS A 141 -11.77 -8.84 3.42
CA LYS A 141 -12.90 -8.79 2.48
C LYS A 141 -14.23 -9.15 3.13
N ALA A 142 -14.22 -9.85 4.27
CA ALA A 142 -15.43 -10.14 5.04
C ALA A 142 -15.90 -8.92 5.83
N ASP A 143 -17.21 -8.81 6.04
CA ASP A 143 -17.82 -7.73 6.83
C ASP A 143 -17.38 -7.79 8.30
N GLU A 144 -17.16 -9.00 8.83
CA GLU A 144 -16.79 -9.23 10.23
C GLU A 144 -15.66 -10.28 10.33
N VAL A 145 -14.75 -10.07 11.28
CA VAL A 145 -13.75 -11.06 11.70
C VAL A 145 -14.24 -11.74 12.97
N LEU A 146 -14.40 -13.07 12.92
CA LEU A 146 -14.93 -13.88 14.01
C LEU A 146 -13.79 -14.52 14.80
N VAL A 147 -13.62 -14.10 16.05
CA VAL A 147 -12.62 -14.63 16.99
C VAL A 147 -13.31 -15.54 18.01
N TYR A 148 -12.83 -16.76 18.13
CA TYR A 148 -13.40 -17.78 19.02
C TYR A 148 -12.44 -18.18 20.11
N HIS A 149 -12.98 -18.33 21.32
CA HIS A 149 -12.27 -18.77 22.52
C HIS A 149 -13.03 -19.91 23.21
N PHE A 150 -12.30 -20.85 23.81
CA PHE A 150 -12.89 -21.90 24.63
C PHE A 150 -13.12 -21.42 26.06
N VAL A 151 -14.33 -21.61 26.57
CA VAL A 151 -14.72 -21.30 27.96
C VAL A 151 -15.41 -22.50 28.63
N GLY A 152 -15.41 -22.52 29.95
CA GLY A 152 -16.10 -23.54 30.74
C GLY A 152 -17.63 -23.51 30.54
N LYS A 153 -18.28 -24.67 30.71
CA LYS A 153 -19.75 -24.79 30.60
C LYS A 153 -20.42 -23.91 31.68
N GLY A 154 -21.41 -23.10 31.27
CA GLY A 154 -22.10 -22.15 32.17
C GLY A 154 -21.46 -20.76 32.27
N TYR A 155 -20.41 -20.47 31.48
CA TYR A 155 -19.76 -19.15 31.45
C TYR A 155 -20.77 -18.01 31.28
N LYS A 156 -21.71 -18.10 30.32
CA LYS A 156 -22.70 -17.02 30.06
C LYS A 156 -23.54 -16.67 31.28
N GLU A 157 -23.85 -17.65 32.14
CA GLU A 157 -24.64 -17.47 33.35
C GLU A 157 -23.81 -16.87 34.50
N ARG A 158 -22.50 -17.17 34.54
CA ARG A 158 -21.55 -16.67 35.54
C ARG A 158 -20.93 -15.31 35.19
N ALA A 159 -20.77 -15.01 33.90
CA ALA A 159 -20.19 -13.76 33.40
C ALA A 159 -20.99 -12.52 33.84
N GLY A 160 -22.31 -12.66 34.01
CA GLY A 160 -23.18 -11.58 34.51
C GLY A 160 -23.21 -11.42 36.04
N ARG A 161 -22.55 -12.30 36.80
CA ARG A 161 -22.46 -12.21 38.27
C ARG A 161 -21.07 -11.68 38.64
N GLN A 162 -21.01 -10.57 39.37
CA GLN A 162 -19.78 -10.12 40.03
C GLN A 162 -19.34 -11.22 41.01
N SER A 163 -18.43 -12.09 40.58
CA SER A 163 -17.95 -13.19 41.41
C SER A 163 -16.63 -12.79 42.05
N GLY A 164 -16.67 -12.54 43.36
CA GLY A 164 -15.50 -12.44 44.24
C GLY A 164 -15.03 -13.81 44.72
N GLY A 165 -14.81 -14.75 43.79
CA GLY A 165 -14.27 -16.08 44.09
C GLY A 165 -12.75 -16.11 44.02
N GLN A 166 -12.10 -16.81 44.95
CA GLN A 166 -10.64 -17.00 44.98
C GLN A 166 -10.13 -17.63 43.67
N ALA A 167 -9.14 -16.98 43.04
CA ALA A 167 -8.44 -17.37 41.82
C ALA A 167 -7.54 -18.60 42.02
N SER A 168 -8.13 -19.76 42.30
CA SER A 168 -7.37 -21.02 42.45
C SER A 168 -7.92 -22.19 41.62
N ASP A 169 -8.91 -21.94 40.77
CA ASP A 169 -9.51 -22.94 39.89
C ASP A 169 -9.23 -22.60 38.42
N LEU A 170 -8.83 -23.60 37.62
CA LEU A 170 -8.48 -23.45 36.20
C LEU A 170 -9.63 -22.81 35.40
N ASP A 171 -10.87 -23.12 35.78
CA ASP A 171 -12.06 -22.53 35.17
C ASP A 171 -12.17 -21.03 35.47
N ALA A 172 -11.78 -20.57 36.67
CA ALA A 172 -11.79 -19.16 37.03
C ALA A 172 -10.73 -18.36 36.24
N ASP A 173 -9.55 -18.94 36.02
CA ASP A 173 -8.47 -18.32 35.23
C ASP A 173 -8.86 -18.16 33.76
N LEU A 174 -9.50 -19.18 33.17
CA LEU A 174 -10.03 -19.11 31.80
C LEU A 174 -11.14 -18.07 31.66
N GLU A 175 -12.03 -17.95 32.66
CA GLU A 175 -13.07 -16.93 32.69
C GLU A 175 -12.49 -15.52 32.80
N PHE A 176 -11.46 -15.34 33.62
CA PHE A 176 -10.75 -14.07 33.73
C PHE A 176 -10.07 -13.69 32.41
N LEU A 177 -9.34 -14.62 31.79
CA LEU A 177 -8.72 -14.39 30.46
C LEU A 177 -9.75 -14.02 29.40
N MET A 178 -10.93 -14.66 29.40
CA MET A 178 -12.00 -14.32 28.47
C MET A 178 -12.54 -12.91 28.71
N ARG A 179 -12.71 -12.49 29.97
CA ARG A 179 -13.15 -11.12 30.30
C ARG A 179 -12.12 -10.09 29.83
N VAL A 180 -10.84 -10.37 30.01
CA VAL A 180 -9.75 -9.53 29.49
C VAL A 180 -9.82 -9.47 27.97
N ALA A 181 -9.99 -10.62 27.30
CA ALA A 181 -10.09 -10.69 25.84
C ALA A 181 -11.22 -9.82 25.29
N LEU A 182 -12.44 -9.96 25.83
CA LEU A 182 -13.60 -9.16 25.44
C LEU A 182 -13.37 -7.67 25.68
N LYS A 183 -12.76 -7.32 26.81
CA LYS A 183 -12.52 -5.91 27.16
C LYS A 183 -11.46 -5.27 26.27
N VAL A 184 -10.44 -6.03 25.87
CA VAL A 184 -9.44 -5.60 24.89
C VAL A 184 -10.10 -5.37 23.52
N GLU A 185 -11.02 -6.24 23.10
CA GLU A 185 -11.79 -6.06 21.86
C GLU A 185 -12.67 -4.82 21.91
N THR A 186 -13.47 -4.61 22.96
CA THR A 186 -14.31 -3.41 23.10
C THR A 186 -13.48 -2.13 23.09
N ILE A 187 -12.36 -2.11 23.80
CA ILE A 187 -11.45 -0.95 23.83
C ILE A 187 -10.79 -0.74 22.45
N ARG A 188 -10.49 -1.81 21.70
CA ARG A 188 -9.99 -1.69 20.32
C ARG A 188 -11.03 -1.06 19.40
N GLU A 189 -12.27 -1.51 19.46
CA GLU A 189 -13.38 -0.96 18.67
C GLU A 189 -13.60 0.53 18.98
N ASP A 190 -13.51 0.93 20.25
CA ASP A 190 -13.77 2.30 20.69
C ASP A 190 -12.59 3.27 20.49
N LEU A 191 -11.34 2.80 20.59
CA LEU A 191 -10.14 3.66 20.67
C LEU A 191 -9.05 3.36 19.62
N GLY A 192 -9.20 2.30 18.82
CA GLY A 192 -8.36 1.98 17.65
C GLY A 192 -6.97 1.40 17.96
N LYS A 193 -6.27 1.82 19.02
CA LYS A 193 -5.00 1.23 19.50
C LYS A 193 -4.75 1.51 20.98
N VAL A 194 -4.79 0.49 21.84
CA VAL A 194 -4.49 0.62 23.28
C VAL A 194 -3.71 -0.60 23.78
N GLY A 195 -2.44 -0.70 23.41
CA GLY A 195 -1.60 -1.85 23.80
C GLY A 195 -0.85 -1.69 25.14
N THR A 196 -0.60 -0.45 25.58
CA THR A 196 0.33 -0.21 26.70
C THR A 196 -0.34 0.00 28.06
N VAL A 197 -1.64 0.34 28.11
CA VAL A 197 -2.29 0.77 29.37
C VAL A 197 -2.95 -0.39 30.14
N ILE A 198 -3.19 -1.55 29.49
CA ILE A 198 -3.96 -2.66 30.07
C ILE A 198 -3.09 -3.84 30.49
N ALA A 199 -1.92 -4.03 29.88
CA ALA A 199 -1.07 -5.20 30.09
C ALA A 199 -0.63 -5.36 31.57
N GLU A 200 -0.21 -4.26 32.21
CA GLU A 200 0.18 -4.25 33.62
C GLU A 200 -0.99 -4.61 34.55
N GLN A 201 -2.20 -4.13 34.26
CA GLN A 201 -3.38 -4.40 35.09
C GLN A 201 -3.84 -5.88 34.99
N VAL A 202 -3.64 -6.49 33.83
CA VAL A 202 -3.93 -7.92 33.59
C VAL A 202 -2.89 -8.79 34.31
N GLU A 203 -1.61 -8.41 34.27
CA GLU A 203 -0.53 -9.10 34.95
C GLU A 203 -0.67 -9.04 36.49
N GLU A 204 -1.01 -7.87 37.04
CA GLU A 204 -1.29 -7.69 38.47
C GLU A 204 -2.46 -8.53 38.98
N ALA A 205 -3.50 -8.68 38.17
CA ALA A 205 -4.67 -9.49 38.50
C ALA A 205 -4.36 -11.00 38.48
N MET A 206 -3.56 -11.46 37.52
CA MET A 206 -3.12 -12.86 37.42
C MET A 206 -2.16 -13.28 38.52
N LEU A 207 -1.35 -12.35 39.04
CA LEU A 207 -0.48 -12.59 40.19
C LEU A 207 -1.23 -12.52 41.54
N GLY A 208 -2.57 -12.39 41.52
CA GLY A 208 -3.41 -12.34 42.71
C GLY A 208 -3.34 -11.04 43.50
N ARG A 209 -2.73 -9.98 42.93
CA ARG A 209 -2.54 -8.68 43.62
C ARG A 209 -3.76 -7.76 43.49
N ARG A 210 -4.67 -8.03 42.57
CA ARG A 210 -5.95 -7.31 42.37
C ARG A 210 -7.07 -8.23 41.86
N THR A 211 -8.31 -7.98 42.28
CA THR A 211 -9.51 -8.74 41.84
C THR A 211 -10.47 -7.92 40.98
N THR A 212 -10.23 -6.62 40.81
CA THR A 212 -11.12 -5.70 40.08
C THR A 212 -10.33 -4.80 39.13
N LEU A 213 -10.72 -4.81 37.85
CA LEU A 213 -10.23 -3.88 36.84
C LEU A 213 -11.00 -2.55 37.02
N ASN A 214 -10.33 -1.49 37.44
CA ASN A 214 -10.97 -0.19 37.65
C ASN A 214 -11.30 0.46 36.28
N THR A 215 -12.59 0.51 35.93
CA THR A 215 -13.13 1.06 34.67
C THR A 215 -13.59 2.50 34.78
N GLU A 216 -13.69 3.07 35.98
CA GLU A 216 -14.39 4.34 36.17
C GLU A 216 -13.63 5.54 35.58
N LYS A 217 -12.30 5.43 35.40
CA LYS A 217 -11.50 6.47 34.71
C LYS A 217 -11.57 6.40 33.18
N ALA A 218 -12.11 5.34 32.60
CA ALA A 218 -12.28 5.20 31.14
C ALA A 218 -13.67 5.62 30.66
N GLU A 219 -14.68 5.64 31.54
CA GLU A 219 -16.07 6.02 31.20
C GLU A 219 -16.33 7.53 31.23
N GLU A 220 -15.50 8.35 31.88
CA GLU A 220 -15.67 9.82 31.94
C GLU A 220 -15.35 10.54 30.61
N GLU A 221 -14.83 9.85 29.59
CA GLU A 221 -14.58 10.43 28.27
C GLU A 221 -15.82 10.53 27.36
N SER A 222 -16.97 10.97 27.90
CA SER A 222 -18.15 11.36 27.09
C SER A 222 -17.96 12.64 26.22
N LYS A 223 -16.70 12.96 25.87
CA LYS A 223 -16.29 13.82 24.74
C LYS A 223 -15.84 13.00 23.51
N SER A 224 -15.78 11.67 23.61
CA SER A 224 -15.27 10.74 22.58
C SER A 224 -16.17 10.67 21.35
N ILE A 225 -17.50 10.57 21.49
CA ILE A 225 -18.42 10.41 20.33
C ILE A 225 -18.43 11.65 19.43
N ARG A 226 -18.40 12.89 19.98
CA ARG A 226 -18.31 14.11 19.15
C ARG A 226 -16.92 14.34 18.55
N ARG A 227 -15.87 13.78 19.13
CA ARG A 227 -14.51 13.79 18.56
C ARG A 227 -14.40 12.75 17.45
N MET A 228 -14.97 11.56 17.65
CA MET A 228 -15.02 10.46 16.68
C MET A 228 -15.85 10.84 15.45
N LEU A 229 -17.07 11.39 15.61
CA LEU A 229 -17.87 11.87 14.48
C LEU A 229 -17.20 13.03 13.72
N ARG A 230 -16.46 13.90 14.42
CA ARG A 230 -15.65 14.94 13.76
C ARG A 230 -14.47 14.35 13.01
N PHE A 231 -13.76 13.41 13.64
CA PHE A 231 -12.66 12.68 13.03
C PHE A 231 -13.10 11.92 11.78
N GLU A 232 -14.20 11.17 11.84
CA GLU A 232 -14.74 10.43 10.70
C GLU A 232 -15.13 11.39 9.56
N ARG A 233 -15.80 12.50 9.87
CA ARG A 233 -16.14 13.52 8.88
C ARG A 233 -14.91 14.18 8.27
N ASP A 234 -13.90 14.50 9.08
CA ASP A 234 -12.67 15.12 8.61
C ASP A 234 -11.82 14.13 7.79
N LEU A 235 -11.79 12.86 8.18
CA LEU A 235 -11.17 11.77 7.44
C LEU A 235 -11.85 11.55 6.09
N GLN A 236 -13.19 11.48 6.05
CA GLN A 236 -13.94 11.37 4.79
C GLN A 236 -13.64 12.55 3.85
N LYS A 237 -13.58 13.77 4.39
CA LYS A 237 -13.19 14.95 3.59
C LYS A 237 -11.77 14.85 3.05
N GLN A 238 -10.81 14.40 3.87
CA GLN A 238 -9.43 14.19 3.43
C GLN A 238 -9.34 13.11 2.35
N VAL A 239 -10.03 11.98 2.53
CA VAL A 239 -10.10 10.90 1.54
C VAL A 239 -10.68 11.41 0.23
N GLN A 240 -11.77 12.18 0.26
CA GLN A 240 -12.36 12.78 -0.93
C GLN A 240 -11.40 13.76 -1.62
N ALA A 241 -10.72 14.63 -0.87
CA ALA A 241 -9.74 15.56 -1.41
C ALA A 241 -8.55 14.83 -2.08
N LEU A 242 -8.03 13.79 -1.43
CA LEU A 242 -6.94 12.97 -1.97
C LEU A 242 -7.38 12.18 -3.22
N MET A 243 -8.59 11.63 -3.23
CA MET A 243 -9.15 10.96 -4.41
C MET A 243 -9.33 11.92 -5.59
N GLN A 244 -9.78 13.14 -5.31
CA GLN A 244 -9.90 14.17 -6.34
C GLN A 244 -8.53 14.56 -6.90
N GLN A 245 -7.55 14.80 -6.03
CA GLN A 245 -6.17 15.07 -6.44
C GLN A 245 -5.57 13.92 -7.25
N TYR A 246 -5.83 12.66 -6.88
CA TYR A 246 -5.40 11.48 -7.62
C TYR A 246 -6.01 11.46 -9.04
N ARG A 247 -7.32 11.69 -9.17
CA ARG A 247 -8.02 11.73 -10.46
C ARG A 247 -7.52 12.86 -11.35
N GLU A 248 -7.31 14.04 -10.78
CA GLU A 248 -6.77 15.20 -11.47
C GLU A 248 -5.35 14.92 -11.97
N THR A 249 -4.47 14.41 -11.11
CA THR A 249 -3.09 14.04 -11.46
C THR A 249 -3.07 13.00 -12.58
N ARG A 250 -3.93 11.97 -12.51
CA ARG A 250 -4.05 10.93 -13.54
C ARG A 250 -4.47 11.52 -14.89
N LYS A 251 -5.39 12.49 -14.89
CA LYS A 251 -5.85 13.19 -16.09
C LYS A 251 -4.76 14.10 -16.66
N GLU A 252 -4.13 14.92 -15.82
CA GLU A 252 -3.07 15.86 -16.22
C GLU A 252 -1.86 15.13 -16.83
N LEU A 253 -1.41 14.05 -16.19
CA LEU A 253 -0.30 13.22 -16.66
C LEU A 253 -0.70 12.22 -17.75
N ARG A 254 -1.98 12.19 -18.16
CA ARG A 254 -2.53 11.28 -19.17
C ARG A 254 -2.23 9.80 -18.89
N LEU A 255 -2.28 9.41 -17.62
CA LEU A 255 -2.03 8.05 -17.14
C LEU A 255 -3.26 7.15 -17.36
N SER A 256 -3.61 6.96 -18.63
CA SER A 256 -4.63 5.98 -19.04
C SER A 256 -3.97 4.62 -19.30
N PRO A 257 -4.70 3.51 -19.09
CA PRO A 257 -4.18 2.16 -19.37
C PRO A 257 -3.64 2.03 -20.81
N GLU A 258 -4.32 2.64 -21.78
CA GLU A 258 -3.95 2.62 -23.20
C GLU A 258 -2.64 3.38 -23.46
N ASN A 259 -2.40 4.48 -22.76
CA ASN A 259 -1.16 5.23 -22.90
C ASN A 259 0.02 4.49 -22.27
N ILE A 260 -0.18 3.85 -21.11
CA ILE A 260 0.84 3.03 -20.46
C ILE A 260 1.17 1.83 -21.36
N GLN A 261 0.16 1.16 -21.92
CA GLN A 261 0.34 0.06 -22.86
C GLN A 261 1.16 0.50 -24.09
N LYS A 262 0.79 1.62 -24.73
CA LYS A 262 1.53 2.16 -25.88
C LYS A 262 3.01 2.43 -25.55
N VAL A 263 3.28 3.00 -24.38
CA VAL A 263 4.67 3.24 -23.93
C VAL A 263 5.45 1.93 -23.80
N VAL A 264 4.81 0.89 -23.25
CA VAL A 264 5.44 -0.43 -23.11
C VAL A 264 5.68 -1.08 -24.48
N GLU A 265 4.68 -1.07 -25.37
CA GLU A 265 4.77 -1.62 -26.72
C GLU A 265 5.90 -0.97 -27.54
N VAL A 266 5.97 0.37 -27.52
CA VAL A 266 7.06 1.10 -28.20
C VAL A 266 8.41 0.78 -27.56
N GLY A 267 8.48 0.70 -26.23
CA GLY A 267 9.71 0.33 -25.52
C GLY A 267 10.22 -1.07 -25.87
N LEU A 268 9.33 -2.06 -25.92
CA LEU A 268 9.66 -3.43 -26.32
C LEU A 268 10.13 -3.50 -27.78
N ALA A 269 9.43 -2.83 -28.69
CA ALA A 269 9.82 -2.77 -30.10
C ALA A 269 11.21 -2.15 -30.28
N LEU A 270 11.51 -1.06 -29.56
CA LEU A 270 12.80 -0.37 -29.61
C LEU A 270 13.96 -1.22 -29.06
N ALA A 271 13.65 -2.04 -28.05
CA ALA A 271 14.56 -3.01 -27.45
C ALA A 271 14.72 -4.30 -28.27
N GLY A 272 13.95 -4.49 -29.35
CA GLY A 272 13.94 -5.74 -30.13
C GLY A 272 13.35 -6.93 -29.38
N GLN A 273 12.45 -6.67 -28.43
CA GLN A 273 11.78 -7.69 -27.63
C GLN A 273 10.45 -8.10 -28.29
N PRO A 274 9.95 -9.32 -28.02
CA PRO A 274 8.66 -9.76 -28.55
C PRO A 274 7.50 -8.88 -28.02
N PRO A 275 6.46 -8.63 -28.84
CA PRO A 275 5.34 -7.79 -28.44
C PRO A 275 4.43 -8.51 -27.43
N LEU A 276 3.67 -7.72 -26.67
CA LEU A 276 2.62 -8.26 -25.79
C LEU A 276 1.54 -8.98 -26.62
N THR A 277 1.09 -10.14 -26.14
CA THR A 277 0.03 -10.90 -26.82
C THR A 277 -1.31 -10.69 -26.13
N PRO A 278 -2.36 -10.22 -26.82
CA PRO A 278 -3.70 -10.08 -26.25
C PRO A 278 -4.22 -11.41 -25.70
N THR A 279 -4.79 -11.36 -24.51
CA THR A 279 -5.48 -12.49 -23.88
C THR A 279 -6.69 -11.97 -23.09
N ARG A 280 -7.49 -12.87 -22.54
CA ARG A 280 -8.63 -12.51 -21.69
C ARG A 280 -8.53 -13.25 -20.37
N THR A 281 -9.05 -12.62 -19.33
CA THR A 281 -9.35 -13.27 -18.06
C THR A 281 -10.53 -14.22 -18.22
N ASP A 282 -10.78 -15.07 -17.23
CA ASP A 282 -11.90 -16.03 -17.25
C ASP A 282 -13.27 -15.34 -17.42
N ASP A 283 -13.43 -14.11 -16.91
CA ASP A 283 -14.64 -13.28 -17.05
C ASP A 283 -14.67 -12.47 -18.37
N GLY A 284 -13.74 -12.72 -19.30
CA GLY A 284 -13.67 -12.06 -20.59
C GLY A 284 -13.12 -10.63 -20.57
N LYS A 285 -12.60 -10.12 -19.45
CA LYS A 285 -11.92 -8.81 -19.42
C LYS A 285 -10.59 -8.88 -20.18
N PRO A 286 -10.24 -7.83 -20.95
CA PRO A 286 -9.01 -7.81 -21.75
C PRO A 286 -7.77 -7.74 -20.86
N CYS A 287 -6.78 -8.56 -21.17
CA CYS A 287 -5.46 -8.54 -20.55
C CYS A 287 -4.38 -8.91 -21.58
N LEU A 288 -3.13 -8.93 -21.15
CA LEU A 288 -1.98 -9.12 -22.03
C LEU A 288 -1.07 -10.18 -21.43
N ARG A 289 -0.61 -11.13 -22.23
CA ARG A 289 0.44 -12.06 -21.82
C ARG A 289 1.80 -11.48 -22.20
N LEU A 290 2.72 -11.47 -21.23
CA LEU A 290 4.11 -11.08 -21.43
C LEU A 290 4.88 -12.29 -21.97
N PRO A 291 5.37 -12.26 -23.23
CA PRO A 291 6.23 -13.33 -23.75
C PRO A 291 7.58 -13.37 -23.01
N PRO A 292 8.31 -14.50 -23.08
CA PRO A 292 9.64 -14.59 -22.49
C PRO A 292 10.57 -13.55 -23.13
N LEU A 293 11.09 -12.64 -22.29
CA LEU A 293 12.00 -11.58 -22.72
C LEU A 293 13.46 -12.03 -22.62
N LYS A 294 14.32 -11.45 -23.45
CA LYS A 294 15.74 -11.84 -23.55
C LYS A 294 16.66 -10.92 -22.74
N GLY A 295 17.75 -11.49 -22.20
CA GLY A 295 18.81 -10.74 -21.52
C GLY A 295 18.34 -10.07 -20.23
N SER A 296 18.74 -8.82 -20.00
CA SER A 296 18.37 -8.06 -18.79
C SER A 296 16.86 -7.80 -18.64
N TRP A 297 16.08 -8.02 -19.70
CA TRP A 297 14.62 -7.90 -19.69
C TRP A 297 13.92 -9.15 -19.17
N ALA A 298 14.59 -10.31 -19.08
CA ALA A 298 13.99 -11.54 -18.56
C ALA A 298 13.41 -11.32 -17.16
N ALA A 299 14.08 -10.53 -16.35
CA ALA A 299 13.65 -10.21 -15.00
C ALA A 299 12.36 -9.36 -14.92
N CYS A 300 11.82 -8.86 -16.04
CA CYS A 300 10.48 -8.26 -16.06
C CYS A 300 9.35 -9.28 -15.82
N THR A 301 9.62 -10.58 -15.90
CA THR A 301 8.65 -11.63 -15.57
C THR A 301 8.65 -11.99 -14.08
N GLU A 302 9.61 -11.49 -13.29
CA GLU A 302 9.68 -11.72 -11.85
C GLU A 302 8.41 -11.20 -11.16
N GLY A 303 7.78 -12.03 -10.33
CA GLY A 303 6.54 -11.69 -9.63
C GLY A 303 5.27 -11.86 -10.45
N LEU A 304 5.35 -12.18 -11.75
CA LEU A 304 4.17 -12.51 -12.55
C LEU A 304 3.60 -13.90 -12.21
N GLU A 305 4.44 -14.80 -11.74
CA GLU A 305 4.00 -16.13 -11.30
C GLU A 305 3.02 -16.02 -10.13
N HIS A 306 1.99 -16.85 -10.17
CA HIS A 306 1.08 -17.00 -9.05
C HIS A 306 1.84 -17.60 -7.86
N PRO A 307 1.77 -17.03 -6.63
CA PRO A 307 2.58 -17.48 -5.49
C PRO A 307 2.43 -18.97 -5.17
N HIS A 308 1.22 -19.50 -5.30
CA HIS A 308 0.88 -20.92 -5.09
C HIS A 308 1.08 -21.80 -6.34
N THR A 309 0.34 -21.59 -7.44
CA THR A 309 0.37 -22.47 -8.63
C THR A 309 1.64 -22.37 -9.47
N LYS A 310 2.44 -21.30 -9.28
CA LYS A 310 3.63 -20.97 -10.09
C LYS A 310 3.35 -20.71 -11.57
N GLU A 311 2.08 -20.64 -11.97
CA GLU A 311 1.70 -20.30 -13.33
C GLU A 311 1.90 -18.81 -13.60
N VAL A 312 2.44 -18.48 -14.79
CA VAL A 312 2.65 -17.08 -15.20
C VAL A 312 1.32 -16.43 -15.53
N ARG A 313 0.95 -15.43 -14.72
CA ARG A 313 -0.30 -14.70 -14.86
C ARG A 313 -0.22 -13.65 -15.97
N PRO A 314 -1.33 -13.39 -16.69
CA PRO A 314 -1.43 -12.24 -17.58
C PRO A 314 -1.27 -10.93 -16.81
N VAL A 315 -0.84 -9.89 -17.54
CA VAL A 315 -0.71 -8.53 -17.05
C VAL A 315 -1.83 -7.63 -17.57
N THR A 316 -2.19 -6.62 -16.79
CA THR A 316 -3.09 -5.53 -17.17
C THR A 316 -2.47 -4.20 -16.80
N PHE A 317 -2.83 -3.14 -17.52
CA PHE A 317 -2.52 -1.75 -17.16
C PHE A 317 -3.73 -1.04 -16.53
N ASP A 318 -4.88 -1.71 -16.48
CA ASP A 318 -6.09 -1.19 -15.85
C ASP A 318 -6.28 -1.78 -14.45
N GLU A 319 -6.21 -0.89 -13.46
CA GLU A 319 -6.45 -1.17 -12.04
C GLU A 319 -7.83 -1.83 -11.80
N SER A 320 -8.85 -1.47 -12.59
CA SER A 320 -10.20 -2.02 -12.46
C SER A 320 -10.29 -3.51 -12.82
N VAL A 321 -9.35 -4.00 -13.63
CA VAL A 321 -9.27 -5.40 -14.05
C VAL A 321 -8.62 -6.25 -12.97
N SER A 322 -7.59 -5.76 -12.29
CA SER A 322 -6.84 -6.51 -11.26
C SER A 322 -7.43 -6.45 -9.86
N ARG A 323 -8.34 -5.52 -9.58
CA ARG A 323 -8.81 -5.27 -8.21
C ARG A 323 -9.49 -6.52 -7.61
N GLY A 324 -8.93 -7.01 -6.51
CA GLY A 324 -9.47 -8.14 -5.75
C GLY A 324 -9.24 -9.52 -6.37
N ARG A 325 -8.45 -9.59 -7.44
CA ARG A 325 -8.13 -10.79 -8.21
C ARG A 325 -6.69 -11.22 -8.03
N ASP A 326 -6.45 -12.53 -8.05
CA ASP A 326 -5.11 -13.11 -7.93
C ASP A 326 -4.60 -13.70 -9.27
N ASP A 327 -5.46 -13.86 -10.27
CA ASP A 327 -5.18 -14.46 -11.58
C ASP A 327 -4.56 -13.48 -12.59
N VAL A 328 -4.58 -12.17 -12.32
CA VAL A 328 -4.04 -11.13 -13.21
C VAL A 328 -3.15 -10.15 -12.42
N VAL A 329 -2.06 -9.71 -13.02
CA VAL A 329 -1.09 -8.78 -12.38
C VAL A 329 -1.23 -7.38 -12.95
N LEU A 330 -1.34 -6.38 -12.08
CA LEU A 330 -1.28 -4.98 -12.50
C LEU A 330 0.17 -4.58 -12.79
N ALA A 331 0.49 -4.32 -14.06
CA ALA A 331 1.76 -3.73 -14.46
C ALA A 331 1.72 -2.20 -14.22
N HIS A 332 1.69 -1.81 -12.94
CA HIS A 332 1.68 -0.39 -12.51
C HIS A 332 2.98 0.33 -12.89
N LEU A 333 3.02 1.65 -12.76
CA LEU A 333 4.18 2.46 -13.19
C LEU A 333 5.52 2.07 -12.53
N ASN A 334 5.49 1.52 -11.31
CA ASN A 334 6.68 1.08 -10.58
C ASN A 334 7.04 -0.39 -10.87
N HIS A 335 6.24 -1.11 -11.66
CA HIS A 335 6.60 -2.43 -12.15
C HIS A 335 7.84 -2.34 -13.06
N ARG A 336 8.70 -3.37 -13.02
CA ARG A 336 9.99 -3.38 -13.72
C ARG A 336 9.84 -3.17 -15.23
N LEU A 337 8.82 -3.75 -15.84
CA LEU A 337 8.51 -3.60 -17.27
C LEU A 337 8.28 -2.13 -17.70
N PRO A 338 7.27 -1.40 -17.17
CA PRO A 338 7.13 0.04 -17.43
C PRO A 338 8.38 0.87 -17.11
N GLN A 339 9.07 0.61 -15.99
CA GLN A 339 10.29 1.33 -15.61
C GLN A 339 11.41 1.17 -16.63
N MET A 340 11.64 -0.06 -17.12
CA MET A 340 12.66 -0.32 -18.14
C MET A 340 12.30 0.35 -19.48
N CYS A 341 11.04 0.30 -19.90
CA CYS A 341 10.57 0.99 -21.11
C CYS A 341 10.75 2.51 -20.99
N LEU A 342 10.32 3.12 -19.87
CA LEU A 342 10.46 4.56 -19.64
C LEU A 342 11.93 5.01 -19.60
N ARG A 343 12.80 4.22 -18.96
CA ARG A 343 14.24 4.50 -18.90
C ARG A 343 14.87 4.46 -20.30
N LEU A 344 14.54 3.44 -21.09
CA LEU A 344 15.02 3.32 -22.47
C LEU A 344 14.55 4.49 -23.32
N LEU A 345 13.25 4.79 -23.32
CA LEU A 345 12.69 5.88 -24.11
C LEU A 345 13.29 7.24 -23.74
N ARG A 346 13.48 7.49 -22.45
CA ARG A 346 14.17 8.70 -21.98
C ARG A 346 15.61 8.78 -22.50
N ALA A 347 16.37 7.68 -22.47
CA ALA A 347 17.74 7.68 -22.98
C ALA A 347 17.77 7.98 -24.49
N GLU A 348 16.84 7.42 -25.25
CA GLU A 348 16.74 7.57 -26.70
C GLU A 348 16.35 8.98 -27.14
N VAL A 349 15.57 9.70 -26.32
CA VAL A 349 15.23 11.13 -26.55
C VAL A 349 16.46 12.04 -26.51
N TRP A 350 17.44 11.70 -25.66
CA TRP A 350 18.66 12.49 -25.46
C TRP A 350 19.89 11.87 -26.15
N ALA A 351 19.72 10.76 -26.87
CA ALA A 351 20.80 10.11 -27.59
C ALA A 351 21.33 11.01 -28.73
N GLU A 352 22.63 10.92 -28.98
CA GLU A 352 23.30 11.68 -30.04
C GLU A 352 22.71 11.36 -31.42
N ARG A 353 22.74 12.38 -32.31
CA ARG A 353 22.31 12.23 -33.71
C ARG A 353 23.06 11.06 -34.36
N GLY A 354 22.32 10.13 -34.98
CA GLY A 354 22.85 8.94 -35.64
C GLY A 354 22.89 7.68 -34.77
N ARG A 355 22.76 7.82 -33.43
CA ARG A 355 22.64 6.67 -32.50
C ARG A 355 21.21 6.47 -31.98
N SER A 356 20.40 7.53 -31.97
CA SER A 356 18.99 7.45 -31.58
C SER A 356 18.17 6.63 -32.58
N LYS A 357 17.37 5.70 -32.07
CA LYS A 357 16.38 4.94 -32.84
C LYS A 357 15.03 5.66 -32.90
N LEU A 358 14.90 6.83 -32.28
CA LEU A 358 13.63 7.56 -32.14
C LEU A 358 13.63 8.86 -32.94
N HIS A 359 12.60 9.06 -33.76
CA HIS A 359 12.39 10.32 -34.46
C HIS A 359 11.64 11.33 -33.58
N ARG A 360 12.22 12.52 -33.42
CA ARG A 360 11.67 13.60 -32.59
C ARG A 360 10.69 14.52 -33.32
N VAL A 361 10.42 14.23 -34.60
CA VAL A 361 9.47 14.97 -35.43
C VAL A 361 8.46 13.99 -35.99
N THR A 362 7.17 14.28 -35.85
CA THR A 362 6.07 13.47 -36.39
C THR A 362 5.03 14.34 -37.06
N ALA A 363 4.33 13.79 -38.04
CA ALA A 363 3.16 14.38 -38.67
C ALA A 363 1.96 13.45 -38.45
N ARG A 364 0.81 14.01 -38.04
CA ARG A 364 -0.41 13.25 -37.73
C ARG A 364 -1.63 13.94 -38.31
N VAL A 365 -2.63 13.13 -38.65
CA VAL A 365 -3.93 13.62 -39.13
C VAL A 365 -4.82 13.99 -37.94
N VAL A 366 -5.61 15.05 -38.09
CA VAL A 366 -6.60 15.51 -37.12
C VAL A 366 -7.94 15.69 -37.85
N PRO A 367 -9.08 15.27 -37.27
CA PRO A 367 -10.39 15.52 -37.87
C PRO A 367 -10.63 17.02 -38.13
N ASP A 368 -11.26 17.35 -39.25
CA ASP A 368 -11.47 18.75 -39.67
C ASP A 368 -12.33 19.56 -38.67
N GLY A 369 -13.16 18.88 -37.87
CA GLY A 369 -13.94 19.50 -36.80
C GLY A 369 -13.10 20.02 -35.62
N VAL A 370 -11.84 19.59 -35.48
CA VAL A 370 -10.92 20.02 -34.41
C VAL A 370 -9.96 21.10 -34.91
N LEU A 371 -9.45 20.96 -36.14
CA LEU A 371 -8.56 21.93 -36.77
C LEU A 371 -9.00 22.19 -38.22
N GLY A 372 -9.26 23.46 -38.54
CA GLY A 372 -9.56 23.90 -39.91
C GLY A 372 -8.32 24.28 -40.75
N ALA A 373 -7.12 24.27 -40.15
CA ALA A 373 -5.87 24.55 -40.84
C ALA A 373 -4.73 23.70 -40.21
N PRO A 374 -3.65 23.40 -40.96
CA PRO A 374 -2.50 22.70 -40.40
C PRO A 374 -1.89 23.46 -39.24
N ALA A 375 -1.36 22.74 -38.26
CA ALA A 375 -0.73 23.31 -37.09
C ALA A 375 0.62 22.66 -36.80
N VAL A 376 1.52 23.40 -36.18
CA VAL A 376 2.78 22.88 -35.66
C VAL A 376 2.83 23.10 -34.15
N VAL A 377 3.14 22.04 -33.41
CA VAL A 377 3.23 22.03 -31.95
C VAL A 377 4.60 21.51 -31.55
N ALA A 378 5.32 22.27 -30.73
CA ALA A 378 6.55 21.81 -30.10
C ALA A 378 6.29 21.43 -28.64
N HIS A 379 7.00 20.40 -28.21
CA HIS A 379 7.01 19.89 -26.85
C HIS A 379 8.38 20.15 -26.25
N ALA A 380 8.43 20.66 -25.03
CA ALA A 380 9.66 20.91 -24.30
C ALA A 380 9.54 20.46 -22.84
N ARG A 381 10.65 20.02 -22.28
CA ARG A 381 10.80 19.73 -20.85
C ARG A 381 11.14 21.02 -20.14
N LEU A 382 10.30 21.45 -19.22
CA LEU A 382 10.54 22.58 -18.32
C LEU A 382 11.04 22.05 -16.98
N VAL A 383 12.19 22.54 -16.54
CA VAL A 383 12.79 22.23 -15.24
C VAL A 383 12.97 23.53 -14.49
N VAL A 384 12.41 23.63 -13.28
CA VAL A 384 12.64 24.76 -12.38
C VAL A 384 13.56 24.30 -11.25
N ILE A 385 14.66 25.02 -11.08
CA ILE A 385 15.74 24.71 -10.13
C ILE A 385 15.78 25.82 -9.08
N GLY A 386 15.94 25.45 -7.82
CA GLY A 386 16.04 26.38 -6.69
C GLY A 386 17.47 26.81 -6.37
N GLY A 387 17.63 27.62 -5.31
CA GLY A 387 18.90 28.21 -4.92
C GLY A 387 20.00 27.21 -4.54
N ASP A 388 19.64 26.00 -4.11
CA ASP A 388 20.55 24.91 -3.77
C ASP A 388 20.79 23.94 -4.95
N SER A 389 20.45 24.33 -6.17
CA SER A 389 20.43 23.47 -7.37
C SER A 389 19.46 22.29 -7.29
N HIS A 390 18.55 22.27 -6.31
CA HIS A 390 17.53 21.24 -6.23
C HIS A 390 16.42 21.47 -7.26
N ARG A 391 15.90 20.40 -7.84
CA ARG A 391 14.80 20.49 -8.80
C ARG A 391 13.48 20.69 -8.07
N LEU A 392 12.91 21.88 -8.17
CA LEU A 392 11.66 22.27 -7.52
C LEU A 392 10.43 21.82 -8.32
N HIS A 393 10.52 21.86 -9.64
CA HIS A 393 9.42 21.49 -10.54
C HIS A 393 9.92 20.88 -11.84
N GLU A 394 9.16 19.95 -12.39
CA GLU A 394 9.40 19.37 -13.70
C GLU A 394 8.09 19.11 -14.42
N GLU A 395 7.95 19.61 -15.64
CA GLU A 395 6.77 19.34 -16.47
C GLU A 395 7.12 19.31 -17.97
N VAL A 396 6.25 18.71 -18.76
CA VAL A 396 6.30 18.82 -20.22
C VAL A 396 5.32 19.91 -20.65
N ILE A 397 5.83 20.94 -21.31
CA ILE A 397 5.03 22.01 -21.90
C ILE A 397 4.87 21.79 -23.40
N ALA A 398 3.72 22.16 -23.93
CA ALA A 398 3.45 22.19 -25.36
C ALA A 398 3.01 23.60 -25.78
N ALA A 399 3.52 24.07 -26.91
CA ALA A 399 3.10 25.32 -27.53
C ALA A 399 3.15 25.19 -29.05
N GLY A 400 2.24 25.86 -29.74
CA GLY A 400 2.14 25.73 -31.19
C GLY A 400 1.40 26.88 -31.84
N GLY A 401 1.31 26.80 -33.16
CA GLY A 401 0.64 27.77 -33.99
C GLY A 401 0.04 27.16 -35.25
N LEU A 402 -0.88 27.88 -35.86
CA LEU A 402 -1.46 27.53 -37.15
C LEU A 402 -0.46 27.83 -38.27
N ILE A 403 -0.57 27.08 -39.36
CA ILE A 403 0.14 27.30 -40.61
C ILE A 403 -0.90 27.82 -41.61
N LYS A 404 -0.74 29.07 -42.02
CA LYS A 404 -1.58 29.73 -43.04
C LYS A 404 -0.70 30.16 -44.19
N ASP A 405 -1.10 29.83 -45.42
CA ASP A 405 -0.35 30.18 -46.63
C ASP A 405 1.15 29.85 -46.56
N ALA A 406 1.47 28.65 -46.05
CA ALA A 406 2.84 28.19 -45.85
C ALA A 406 3.71 29.06 -44.89
N ARG A 407 3.08 29.88 -44.04
CA ARG A 407 3.72 30.74 -43.05
C ARG A 407 3.07 30.59 -41.68
N TRP A 408 3.69 31.21 -40.67
CA TRP A 408 3.16 31.27 -39.31
C TRP A 408 1.85 32.07 -39.28
N GLY A 409 0.74 31.39 -39.01
CA GLY A 409 -0.62 31.92 -39.04
C GLY A 409 -1.17 32.39 -37.69
N GLY A 410 -0.34 32.38 -36.63
CA GLY A 410 -0.70 32.78 -35.27
C GLY A 410 -0.54 31.67 -34.22
N ARG A 411 -0.39 32.07 -32.96
CA ARG A 411 -0.26 31.16 -31.81
C ARG A 411 -1.62 30.55 -31.45
N LEU A 412 -1.62 29.26 -31.12
CA LEU A 412 -2.76 28.59 -30.52
C LEU A 412 -2.76 28.84 -29.00
N ASN A 413 -3.94 28.97 -28.42
CA ASN A 413 -4.08 28.98 -26.96
C ASN A 413 -3.90 27.56 -26.39
N VAL A 414 -3.76 27.44 -25.06
CA VAL A 414 -3.48 26.15 -24.40
C VAL A 414 -4.58 25.13 -24.66
N GLY A 415 -5.85 25.52 -24.55
CA GLY A 415 -6.98 24.63 -24.80
C GLY A 415 -7.05 24.13 -26.24
N GLN A 416 -6.71 24.98 -27.22
CA GLN A 416 -6.64 24.61 -28.63
C GLN A 416 -5.48 23.65 -28.89
N VAL A 417 -4.30 23.87 -28.29
CA VAL A 417 -3.17 22.93 -28.41
C VAL A 417 -3.54 21.57 -27.81
N GLU A 418 -4.17 21.56 -26.64
CA GLU A 418 -4.62 20.33 -25.98
C GLU A 418 -5.67 19.59 -26.81
N ALA A 419 -6.69 20.29 -27.30
CA ALA A 419 -7.73 19.73 -28.16
C ALA A 419 -7.15 19.15 -29.46
N ALA A 420 -6.24 19.89 -30.10
CA ALA A 420 -5.58 19.45 -31.32
C ALA A 420 -4.71 18.19 -31.10
N LEU A 421 -3.95 18.14 -30.01
CA LEU A 421 -3.15 16.96 -29.66
C LEU A 421 -4.01 15.77 -29.23
N ALA A 422 -5.14 16.00 -28.56
CA ALA A 422 -6.07 14.95 -28.15
C ALA A 422 -6.87 14.38 -29.33
N GLY A 423 -7.21 15.21 -30.30
CA GLY A 423 -7.90 14.82 -31.54
C GLY A 423 -7.00 14.18 -32.60
N ALA A 424 -5.68 14.20 -32.41
CA ALA A 424 -4.74 13.63 -33.38
C ALA A 424 -4.84 12.10 -33.45
N THR A 425 -5.04 11.59 -34.67
CA THR A 425 -5.14 10.14 -34.93
C THR A 425 -3.75 9.51 -35.06
N GLY A 426 -3.71 8.18 -35.13
CA GLY A 426 -2.48 7.44 -35.44
C GLY A 426 -2.09 7.49 -36.93
N GLU A 427 -2.94 8.07 -37.78
CA GLU A 427 -2.73 8.10 -39.22
C GLU A 427 -1.64 9.09 -39.62
N ARG A 428 -0.87 8.69 -40.63
CA ARG A 428 0.20 9.49 -41.19
C ARG A 428 -0.30 10.18 -42.46
N PRO A 429 -0.03 11.47 -42.65
CA PRO A 429 -0.31 12.15 -43.90
C PRO A 429 0.52 11.58 -45.05
N SER A 430 0.06 11.84 -46.27
CA SER A 430 0.69 11.40 -47.52
C SER A 430 2.16 11.82 -47.62
N GLU A 431 2.96 11.08 -48.39
CA GLU A 431 4.39 11.40 -48.60
C GLU A 431 4.60 12.82 -49.14
N ARG A 432 3.73 13.23 -50.07
CA ARG A 432 3.77 14.57 -50.65
C ARG A 432 3.56 15.67 -49.60
N VAL A 433 2.60 15.49 -48.70
CA VAL A 433 2.33 16.45 -47.60
C VAL A 433 3.50 16.47 -46.62
N ARG A 434 4.06 15.30 -46.27
CA ARG A 434 5.24 15.21 -45.40
C ARG A 434 6.47 15.92 -45.98
N ALA A 435 6.74 15.76 -47.28
CA ALA A 435 7.83 16.45 -47.95
C ALA A 435 7.67 17.98 -47.88
N LYS A 436 6.46 18.47 -48.19
CA LYS A 436 6.14 19.90 -48.11
C LYS A 436 6.30 20.45 -46.69
N LEU A 437 5.86 19.71 -45.67
CA LEU A 437 6.02 20.10 -44.28
C LEU A 437 7.48 20.21 -43.84
N LEU A 438 8.35 19.34 -44.35
CA LEU A 438 9.79 19.40 -44.09
C LEU A 438 10.43 20.65 -44.70
N GLU A 439 10.03 21.04 -45.91
CA GLU A 439 10.48 22.28 -46.55
C GLU A 439 10.05 23.54 -45.78
N LEU A 440 8.87 23.51 -45.14
CA LEU A 440 8.33 24.63 -44.38
C LEU A 440 8.95 24.77 -42.98
N TYR A 441 9.47 23.69 -42.40
CA TYR A 441 9.93 23.68 -41.01
C TYR A 441 10.98 24.76 -40.67
N PRO A 442 12.02 25.01 -41.49
CA PRO A 442 13.01 26.05 -41.20
C PRO A 442 12.39 27.45 -41.04
N ALA A 443 11.36 27.76 -41.84
CA ALA A 443 10.66 29.04 -41.77
C ALA A 443 9.77 29.17 -40.52
N LEU A 444 9.32 28.05 -39.95
CA LEU A 444 8.45 28.01 -38.76
C LEU A 444 9.23 27.91 -37.44
N ALA A 445 10.49 27.47 -37.49
CA ALA A 445 11.27 27.10 -36.31
C ALA A 445 11.47 28.26 -35.31
N SER A 446 11.75 29.47 -35.79
CA SER A 446 11.96 30.65 -34.93
C SER A 446 10.68 31.09 -34.23
N SER A 447 9.55 31.13 -34.96
CA SER A 447 8.24 31.45 -34.39
C SER A 447 7.77 30.40 -33.39
N LEU A 448 8.06 29.13 -33.66
CA LEU A 448 7.75 28.02 -32.76
C LEU A 448 8.58 28.06 -31.46
N ALA A 449 9.87 28.39 -31.55
CA ALA A 449 10.72 28.62 -30.39
C ALA A 449 10.20 29.79 -29.53
N SER A 450 9.83 30.91 -30.16
CA SER A 450 9.24 32.06 -29.46
C SER A 450 7.91 31.69 -28.77
N ALA A 451 7.07 30.87 -29.41
CA ALA A 451 5.83 30.39 -28.83
C ALA A 451 6.06 29.51 -27.58
N LEU A 452 7.11 28.68 -27.59
CA LEU A 452 7.55 27.87 -26.44
C LEU A 452 8.13 28.73 -25.31
N GLU A 453 8.97 29.72 -25.62
CA GLU A 453 9.54 30.63 -24.61
C GLU A 453 8.46 31.43 -23.89
N ALA A 454 7.47 31.94 -24.63
CA ALA A 454 6.36 32.63 -24.00
C ALA A 454 5.52 31.66 -23.14
N ARG A 455 5.31 30.41 -23.59
CA ARG A 455 4.65 29.39 -22.74
C ARG A 455 5.45 29.09 -21.47
N MET A 456 6.78 29.02 -21.56
CA MET A 456 7.66 28.85 -20.41
C MET A 456 7.47 30.00 -19.41
N ARG A 457 7.49 31.26 -19.86
CA ARG A 457 7.27 32.43 -18.99
C ARG A 457 5.93 32.35 -18.28
N ASP A 458 4.84 32.13 -19.02
CA ASP A 458 3.49 31.99 -18.44
C ASP A 458 3.42 30.90 -17.36
N ARG A 459 4.15 29.79 -17.55
CA ARG A 459 4.19 28.69 -16.58
C ARG A 459 5.02 29.01 -15.36
N VAL A 460 6.19 29.62 -15.55
CA VAL A 460 7.09 30.01 -14.46
C VAL A 460 6.39 31.03 -13.55
N ASP A 461 5.72 32.03 -14.13
CA ASP A 461 4.98 33.05 -13.38
C ASP A 461 3.85 32.41 -12.55
N GLY A 462 3.11 31.46 -13.15
CA GLY A 462 2.08 30.69 -12.43
C GLY A 462 2.63 29.75 -11.34
N LEU A 463 3.87 29.28 -11.49
CA LEU A 463 4.52 28.39 -10.52
C LEU A 463 5.10 29.14 -9.34
N GLN A 464 5.55 30.40 -9.50
CA GLN A 464 6.16 31.18 -8.42
C GLN A 464 5.27 31.23 -7.17
N LYS A 465 3.97 31.52 -7.33
CA LYS A 465 3.03 31.52 -6.20
C LYS A 465 2.91 30.15 -5.54
N ARG A 466 2.79 29.08 -6.34
CA ARG A 466 2.66 27.70 -5.82
C ARG A 466 3.93 27.23 -5.12
N LEU A 467 5.10 27.60 -5.62
CA LEU A 467 6.38 27.29 -5.00
C LEU A 467 6.56 28.02 -3.68
N ALA A 468 6.14 29.29 -3.60
CA ALA A 468 6.13 30.05 -2.35
C ALA A 468 5.16 29.44 -1.32
N GLU A 469 3.92 29.14 -1.71
CA GLU A 469 2.93 28.47 -0.84
C GLU A 469 3.44 27.11 -0.34
N ARG A 470 4.14 26.36 -1.20
CA ARG A 470 4.76 25.09 -0.84
C ARG A 470 5.93 25.26 0.13
N ALA A 471 6.78 26.26 -0.08
CA ALA A 471 7.87 26.60 0.83
C ALA A 471 7.34 26.91 2.23
N ASP A 472 6.29 27.75 2.31
CA ASP A 472 5.64 28.09 3.57
C ASP A 472 4.97 26.89 4.23
N LYS A 473 4.34 26.02 3.43
CA LYS A 473 3.73 24.80 3.95
C LYS A 473 4.78 23.86 4.52
N GLU A 474 5.86 23.57 3.79
CA GLU A 474 6.92 22.67 4.27
C GLU A 474 7.63 23.23 5.51
N ALA A 475 7.83 24.54 5.59
CA ALA A 475 8.34 25.21 6.78
C ALA A 475 7.41 25.05 8.00
N ARG A 476 6.09 25.24 7.82
CA ARG A 476 5.11 25.02 8.91
C ARG A 476 5.01 23.55 9.32
N ASP A 477 5.06 22.64 8.35
CA ASP A 477 4.97 21.20 8.61
C ASP A 477 6.18 20.74 9.46
N ILE A 478 7.42 21.17 9.14
CA ILE A 478 8.61 20.83 9.94
C ILE A 478 8.58 21.47 11.33
N GLU A 479 8.15 22.73 11.43
CA GLU A 479 8.00 23.43 12.71
C GLU A 479 7.01 22.70 13.62
N SER A 480 5.88 22.27 13.05
CA SER A 480 4.86 21.49 13.77
C SER A 480 5.40 20.16 14.25
N ILE A 481 6.06 19.39 13.39
CA ILE A 481 6.63 18.07 13.73
C ILE A 481 7.66 18.20 14.86
N LEU A 482 8.59 19.15 14.75
CA LEU A 482 9.64 19.34 15.75
C LEU A 482 9.06 19.89 17.07
N THR A 483 8.05 20.74 17.01
CA THR A 483 7.35 21.23 18.21
C THR A 483 6.57 20.12 18.91
N GLU A 484 5.92 19.23 18.16
CA GLU A 484 5.22 18.07 18.70
C GLU A 484 6.20 17.07 19.31
N LEU A 485 7.32 16.79 18.63
CA LEU A 485 8.41 15.98 19.18
C LEU A 485 8.92 16.57 20.51
N ARG A 486 9.15 17.89 20.56
CA ARG A 486 9.56 18.57 21.80
C ARG A 486 8.56 18.33 22.92
N ARG A 487 7.27 18.54 22.65
CA ARG A 487 6.19 18.33 23.64
C ARG A 487 6.12 16.88 24.11
N SER A 488 6.32 15.92 23.21
CA SER A 488 6.35 14.49 23.54
C SER A 488 7.50 14.16 24.50
N ILE A 489 8.71 14.66 24.20
CA ILE A 489 9.88 14.43 25.06
C ILE A 489 9.70 15.14 26.41
N GLU A 490 9.17 16.36 26.43
CA GLU A 490 8.85 17.09 27.66
C GLU A 490 7.80 16.34 28.51
N ALA A 491 6.79 15.73 27.90
CA ALA A 491 5.80 14.93 28.60
C ALA A 491 6.44 13.67 29.22
N GLU A 492 7.28 12.97 28.48
CA GLU A 492 7.98 11.76 28.94
C GLU A 492 8.98 12.07 30.07
N LEU A 493 9.71 13.20 29.99
CA LEU A 493 10.60 13.66 31.05
C LEU A 493 9.88 14.01 32.36
N ASN A 494 8.61 14.39 32.27
CA ASN A 494 7.77 14.79 33.41
C ASN A 494 6.84 13.66 33.91
N ASP A 495 6.88 12.47 33.28
CA ASP A 495 6.03 11.33 33.67
C ASP A 495 6.47 10.77 35.04
N PRO A 496 5.62 10.78 36.08
CA PRO A 496 5.92 10.21 37.38
C PRO A 496 6.19 8.70 37.36
N ALA A 497 5.60 7.95 36.43
CA ALA A 497 5.77 6.50 36.32
C ALA A 497 7.16 6.10 35.80
N TYR A 498 7.79 6.98 35.00
CA TYR A 498 9.17 6.84 34.56
C TYR A 498 10.18 7.09 35.71
N ILE A 499 9.73 7.54 36.88
CA ILE A 499 10.54 7.87 38.07
C ILE A 499 10.33 6.79 39.14
N GLN A 500 10.51 5.50 38.82
CA GLN A 500 10.65 4.44 39.82
C GLN A 500 12.10 4.00 39.99
N PRO A 501 12.93 4.73 40.77
CA PRO A 501 14.31 4.33 41.07
C PRO A 501 14.40 3.10 42.00
N MET A 502 13.29 2.53 42.47
CA MET A 502 13.30 1.45 43.47
C MET A 502 13.48 0.03 42.89
N LEU A 503 13.61 -0.12 41.56
CA LEU A 503 13.68 -1.43 40.89
C LEU A 503 14.93 -1.65 40.02
N PHE A 504 15.77 -0.63 39.81
CA PHE A 504 16.95 -0.70 38.94
C PHE A 504 18.22 -1.02 39.74
N ASP A 505 19.14 -1.78 39.15
CA ASP A 505 20.52 -1.94 39.65
C ASP A 505 21.42 -0.76 39.21
N ASP A 506 22.60 -0.59 39.83
CA ASP A 506 23.49 0.56 39.60
C ASP A 506 23.80 0.84 38.10
N PRO A 507 24.06 -0.17 37.23
CA PRO A 507 24.31 0.05 35.81
C PRO A 507 23.06 0.49 35.02
N GLU A 508 21.87 0.05 35.42
CA GLU A 508 20.60 0.46 34.82
C GLU A 508 20.24 1.90 35.18
N MET A 509 20.51 2.33 36.41
CA MET A 509 20.39 3.73 36.82
C MET A 509 21.29 4.67 36.02
N GLU A 510 22.56 4.30 35.77
CA GLU A 510 23.45 5.11 34.94
C GLU A 510 22.98 5.20 33.48
N ARG A 511 22.38 4.14 32.92
CA ARG A 511 21.79 4.17 31.57
C ARG A 511 20.55 5.07 31.54
N PHE A 512 19.72 4.97 32.55
CA PHE A 512 18.51 5.76 32.70
C PHE A 512 18.81 7.27 32.80
N GLU A 513 19.76 7.66 33.64
CA GLU A 513 20.17 9.07 33.77
C GLU A 513 20.81 9.60 32.48
N ARG A 514 21.64 8.79 31.79
CA ARG A 514 22.15 9.16 30.46
C ARG A 514 21.04 9.36 29.44
N ASN A 515 20.01 8.52 29.44
CA ASN A 515 18.86 8.68 28.54
C ASN A 515 18.08 9.97 28.86
N LYS A 516 17.84 10.28 30.14
CA LYS A 516 17.23 11.55 30.56
C LYS A 516 18.05 12.76 30.15
N GLU A 517 19.36 12.70 30.32
CA GLU A 517 20.26 13.77 29.93
C GLU A 517 20.27 13.97 28.41
N ALA A 518 20.28 12.88 27.63
CA ALA A 518 20.14 12.92 26.17
C ALA A 518 18.80 13.51 25.73
N MET A 519 17.69 13.14 26.37
CA MET A 519 16.36 13.71 26.11
C MET A 519 16.32 15.22 26.42
N ARG A 520 16.88 15.65 27.56
CA ARG A 520 16.99 17.07 27.91
C ARG A 520 17.88 17.84 26.92
N ALA A 521 18.99 17.25 26.49
CA ALA A 521 19.84 17.82 25.46
C ALA A 521 19.07 18.01 24.14
N ARG A 522 18.32 16.98 23.72
CA ARG A 522 17.48 17.03 22.52
C ARG A 522 16.44 18.15 22.57
N VAL A 523 15.73 18.32 23.70
CA VAL A 523 14.77 19.42 23.88
C VAL A 523 15.42 20.80 23.72
N ARG A 524 16.66 20.97 24.21
CA ARG A 524 17.41 22.23 24.06
C ARG A 524 17.85 22.51 22.63
N GLU A 525 18.10 21.47 21.83
CA GLU A 525 18.56 21.59 20.44
C GLU A 525 17.42 21.91 19.46
N ILE A 526 16.22 21.39 19.71
CA ILE A 526 15.07 21.47 18.79
C ILE A 526 14.77 22.92 18.33
N PRO A 527 14.73 23.95 19.18
CA PRO A 527 14.47 25.32 18.72
C PRO A 527 15.48 25.80 17.67
N GLY A 528 16.77 25.55 17.88
CA GLY A 528 17.80 25.89 16.90
C GLY A 528 17.73 25.03 15.64
N GLU A 529 17.27 23.79 15.74
CA GLU A 529 16.99 22.93 14.58
C GLU A 529 15.83 23.45 13.75
N ILE A 530 14.73 23.88 14.36
CA ILE A 530 13.60 24.52 13.67
C ILE A 530 14.07 25.72 12.85
N GLU A 531 14.89 26.59 13.43
CA GLU A 531 15.44 27.76 12.73
C GLU A 531 16.31 27.34 11.53
N ARG A 532 17.23 26.39 11.72
CA ARG A 532 18.12 25.90 10.65
C ARG A 532 17.35 25.22 9.53
N GLU A 533 16.44 24.31 9.85
CA GLU A 533 15.64 23.56 8.88
C GLU A 533 14.70 24.49 8.10
N THR A 534 14.04 25.42 8.80
CA THR A 534 13.17 26.42 8.14
C THR A 534 13.97 27.32 7.20
N ALA A 535 15.16 27.76 7.61
CA ALA A 535 16.05 28.53 6.77
C ALA A 535 16.54 27.73 5.55
N ALA A 536 16.91 26.46 5.74
CA ALA A 536 17.31 25.56 4.65
C ALA A 536 16.18 25.34 3.64
N ILE A 537 14.95 25.11 4.10
CA ILE A 537 13.76 25.00 3.25
C ILE A 537 13.57 26.29 2.43
N ARG A 538 13.62 27.46 3.08
CA ARG A 538 13.48 28.75 2.38
C ARG A 538 14.59 28.99 1.36
N ALA A 539 15.83 28.65 1.69
CA ALA A 539 16.97 28.76 0.79
C ALA A 539 16.80 27.86 -0.45
N ARG A 540 16.29 26.65 -0.28
CA ARG A 540 15.99 25.73 -1.40
C ARG A 540 14.97 26.31 -2.38
N PHE A 541 13.96 27.05 -1.91
CA PHE A 541 12.95 27.68 -2.78
C PHE A 541 13.33 29.08 -3.28
N ALA A 542 14.48 29.62 -2.87
CA ALA A 542 14.94 30.95 -3.30
C ALA A 542 15.34 30.97 -4.78
N ASP A 543 15.12 32.12 -5.43
CA ASP A 543 15.50 32.42 -6.83
C ASP A 543 15.27 31.27 -7.83
N PRO A 544 14.01 30.86 -8.08
CA PRO A 544 13.71 29.73 -8.96
C PRO A 544 14.15 30.03 -10.41
N GLN A 545 15.12 29.27 -10.91
CA GLN A 545 15.63 29.36 -12.28
C GLN A 545 14.97 28.34 -13.20
N ALA A 546 14.39 28.82 -14.30
CA ALA A 546 13.76 27.97 -15.30
C ALA A 546 14.72 27.58 -16.43
N ARG A 547 14.75 26.29 -16.76
CA ARG A 547 15.48 25.73 -17.91
C ARG A 547 14.51 24.96 -18.79
N MET A 548 14.50 25.29 -20.07
CA MET A 548 13.68 24.61 -21.07
C MET A 548 14.57 23.79 -22.01
N PHE A 549 14.18 22.55 -22.24
CA PHE A 549 14.84 21.65 -23.19
C PHE A 549 13.84 21.17 -24.24
N PRO A 550 13.93 21.62 -25.50
CA PRO A 550 13.05 21.14 -26.57
C PRO A 550 13.17 19.63 -26.72
N VAL A 551 12.04 18.94 -26.85
CA VAL A 551 11.94 17.47 -26.89
C VAL A 551 11.45 16.99 -28.24
N ALA A 552 10.31 17.46 -28.74
CA ALA A 552 9.74 16.94 -29.98
C ALA A 552 8.89 17.97 -30.71
N VAL A 553 8.64 17.74 -32.00
CA VAL A 553 7.71 18.53 -32.82
C VAL A 553 6.64 17.62 -33.41
N THR A 554 5.39 18.03 -33.27
CA THR A 554 4.22 17.39 -33.86
C THR A 554 3.59 18.33 -34.86
N MET A 555 3.51 17.91 -36.11
CA MET A 555 2.73 18.59 -37.14
C MET A 555 1.36 17.93 -37.23
N LEU A 556 0.32 18.74 -37.23
CA LEU A 556 -1.08 18.33 -37.22
C LEU A 556 -1.74 18.81 -38.50
N ILE A 557 -2.35 17.89 -39.25
CA ILE A 557 -2.89 18.14 -40.58
C ILE A 557 -4.38 17.79 -40.57
N PRO A 558 -5.29 18.70 -40.98
CA PRO A 558 -6.70 18.39 -41.16
C PRO A 558 -6.89 17.22 -42.13
N ALA A 559 -7.87 16.35 -41.90
CA ALA A 559 -8.11 15.16 -42.71
C ALA A 559 -8.33 15.49 -44.20
N THR A 560 -8.98 16.61 -44.51
CA THR A 560 -9.14 17.11 -45.89
C THR A 560 -7.83 17.48 -46.60
N MET A 561 -6.75 17.69 -45.85
CA MET A 561 -5.44 18.15 -46.34
C MET A 561 -4.31 17.11 -46.14
N ALA A 562 -4.63 15.94 -45.59
CA ALA A 562 -3.69 14.91 -45.15
C ALA A 562 -3.03 14.13 -46.29
#